data_AF-A0A961XJZ6-F1
#
_entry.id   AF-A0A961XJZ6-F1
#
_cell.length_a   1.000
_cell.length_b   1.000
_cell.length_c   1.000
_cell.angle_alpha   90.00
_cell.angle_beta   90.00
_cell.angle_gamma   90.00
#
_symmetry.space_group_name_H-M   'P 1'
#
loop_
_entity.id
_entity.type
_entity.pdbx_description
1 polymer ?
#
loop_
_entity_poly.entity_id
_entity_poly.type
_entity_poly.pdbx_seq_one_letter_code
_entity_poly.pdbx_strand_id
1 'polypeptide(L)'
;MNGEAKVGLPRFSAIELGYDWLCRALALTCMTIGLAYWIRLIGLYDGALWRFDLMPLHWQVACAVLSVLFPIAATGLWMTVSWGPVVWVVATASEILMYAGFPELFGSRPALVAFHIAAFVLFAVWRLLLAWEHYKRASNA
;
A
#
# COMPACT_ATOMS: atom_id res chain seq x y z
N MET A 1 -13.91 15.10 -49.99
CA MET A 1 -13.58 15.71 -48.69
C MET A 1 -13.60 14.61 -47.64
N ASN A 2 -12.49 13.88 -47.45
CA ASN A 2 -12.40 12.86 -46.41
C ASN A 2 -11.27 13.24 -45.46
N GLY A 3 -11.62 13.94 -44.38
CA GLY A 3 -10.76 14.14 -43.22
C GLY A 3 -11.11 13.11 -42.17
N GLU A 4 -10.66 11.86 -42.36
CA GLU A 4 -10.66 10.90 -41.25
C GLU A 4 -9.55 11.31 -40.27
N ALA A 5 -9.92 12.07 -39.25
CA ALA A 5 -9.09 12.24 -38.08
C ALA A 5 -8.86 10.85 -37.47
N LYS A 6 -7.67 10.29 -37.67
CA LYS A 6 -7.24 9.10 -36.95
C LYS A 6 -7.26 9.45 -35.47
N VAL A 7 -8.33 9.06 -34.78
CA VAL A 7 -8.38 9.08 -33.32
C VAL A 7 -7.31 8.10 -32.86
N GLY A 8 -6.09 8.62 -32.65
CA GLY A 8 -4.97 7.83 -32.17
C GLY A 8 -5.31 7.33 -30.78
N LEU A 9 -5.48 6.01 -30.65
CA LEU A 9 -5.67 5.39 -29.35
C LEU A 9 -4.49 5.78 -28.44
N PRO A 10 -4.72 6.13 -27.16
CA PRO A 10 -3.64 6.45 -26.25
C PRO A 10 -2.65 5.28 -26.18
N ARG A 11 -1.39 5.50 -26.59
CA ARG A 11 -0.31 4.53 -26.39
C ARG A 11 0.16 4.65 -24.94
N PHE A 12 -0.40 3.82 -24.08
CA PHE A 12 0.15 3.64 -22.73
C PHE A 12 1.57 3.09 -22.81
N SER A 13 2.49 3.66 -22.02
CA SER A 13 3.82 3.09 -21.83
C SER A 13 3.72 1.75 -21.11
N ALA A 14 4.61 0.81 -21.44
CA ALA A 14 4.72 -0.43 -20.66
C ALA A 14 5.03 -0.15 -19.18
N ILE A 15 5.74 0.95 -18.88
CA ILE A 15 6.07 1.37 -17.51
C ILE A 15 4.82 1.88 -16.78
N GLU A 16 4.00 2.68 -17.45
CA GLU A 16 2.71 3.17 -16.93
C GLU A 16 1.78 1.99 -16.62
N LEU A 17 1.62 1.04 -17.55
CA LEU A 17 0.80 -0.16 -17.33
C LEU A 17 1.34 -1.00 -16.16
N GLY A 18 2.66 -1.18 -16.06
CA GLY A 18 3.28 -1.89 -14.96
C GLY A 18 3.04 -1.21 -13.61
N TYR A 19 3.08 0.12 -13.56
CA TYR A 19 2.80 0.89 -12.36
C TYR A 19 1.35 0.73 -11.89
N ASP A 20 0.38 0.75 -12.82
CA ASP A 20 -1.03 0.56 -12.49
C ASP A 20 -1.28 -0.83 -11.90
N TRP A 21 -0.70 -1.88 -12.47
CA TRP A 21 -0.79 -3.23 -11.92
C TRP A 21 -0.10 -3.37 -10.56
N LEU A 22 1.05 -2.71 -10.37
CA LEU A 22 1.69 -2.63 -9.06
C LEU A 22 0.76 -1.98 -8.03
N CYS A 23 0.10 -0.87 -8.37
CA CYS A 23 -0.87 -0.22 -7.49
C CYS A 23 -2.05 -1.14 -7.16
N ARG A 24 -2.56 -1.93 -8.11
CA ARG A 24 -3.62 -2.92 -7.83
C ARG A 24 -3.15 -4.03 -6.90
N ALA A 25 -1.93 -4.54 -7.08
CA ALA A 25 -1.36 -5.56 -6.20
C ALA A 25 -1.17 -5.03 -4.75
N LEU A 26 -0.65 -3.80 -4.62
CA LEU A 26 -0.51 -3.14 -3.32
C LEU A 26 -1.88 -2.86 -2.68
N ALA A 27 -2.87 -2.48 -3.46
CA ALA A 27 -4.23 -2.26 -2.97
C ALA A 27 -4.85 -3.53 -2.37
N LEU A 28 -4.74 -4.67 -3.08
CA LEU A 28 -5.24 -5.96 -2.59
C LEU A 28 -4.51 -6.41 -1.33
N THR A 29 -3.20 -6.18 -1.29
CA THR A 29 -2.37 -6.44 -0.10
C THR A 29 -2.85 -5.60 1.09
N CYS A 30 -3.03 -4.30 0.91
CA CYS A 30 -3.54 -3.41 1.95
C CYS A 30 -4.92 -3.84 2.42
N MET A 31 -5.83 -4.20 1.50
CA MET A 31 -7.15 -4.70 1.88
C MET A 31 -7.05 -5.96 2.73
N THR A 32 -6.16 -6.89 2.37
CA THR A 32 -5.96 -8.15 3.11
C THR A 32 -5.43 -7.89 4.53
N ILE A 33 -4.44 -7.00 4.67
CA ILE A 33 -3.89 -6.62 5.98
C ILE A 33 -4.94 -5.87 6.81
N GLY A 34 -5.68 -4.94 6.19
CA GLY A 34 -6.77 -4.21 6.83
C GLY A 34 -7.86 -5.15 7.36
N LEU A 35 -8.25 -6.16 6.58
CA LEU A 35 -9.18 -7.21 7.01
C LEU A 35 -8.62 -8.02 8.18
N ALA A 36 -7.32 -8.32 8.20
CA ALA A 36 -6.70 -9.01 9.32
C ALA A 36 -6.76 -8.19 10.63
N TYR A 37 -6.64 -6.85 10.55
CA TYR A 37 -6.86 -5.98 11.69
C TYR A 37 -8.35 -5.90 12.09
N TRP A 38 -9.27 -5.89 11.13
CA TRP A 38 -10.70 -5.98 11.41
C TRP A 38 -11.08 -7.26 12.14
N ILE A 39 -10.52 -8.40 11.74
CA ILE A 39 -10.69 -9.70 12.40
C ILE A 39 -10.30 -9.62 13.88
N ARG A 40 -9.22 -8.89 14.20
CA ARG A 40 -8.80 -8.62 15.59
C ARG A 40 -9.75 -7.69 16.33
N LEU A 41 -10.25 -6.65 15.67
CA LEU A 41 -11.17 -5.70 16.29
C LEU A 41 -12.49 -6.36 16.68
N ILE A 42 -13.02 -7.26 15.85
CA ILE A 42 -14.30 -7.94 16.14
C ILE A 42 -14.16 -9.10 17.13
N GLY A 43 -12.94 -9.50 17.50
CA GLY A 43 -12.76 -10.60 18.45
C GLY A 43 -13.01 -11.99 17.87
N LEU A 44 -12.77 -12.20 16.56
CA LEU A 44 -13.18 -13.44 15.89
C LEU A 44 -12.49 -14.71 16.45
N TYR A 45 -11.25 -14.55 16.94
CA TYR A 45 -10.46 -15.63 17.51
C TYR A 45 -10.28 -15.44 19.02
N ASP A 46 -10.12 -16.55 19.74
CA ASP A 46 -9.83 -16.54 21.16
C ASP A 46 -8.40 -16.06 21.46
N GLY A 47 -8.21 -15.46 22.64
CA GLY A 47 -6.91 -15.02 23.16
C GLY A 47 -6.83 -13.51 23.38
N ALA A 48 -5.97 -13.10 24.33
CA ALA A 48 -5.86 -11.71 24.77
C ALA A 48 -5.48 -10.73 23.65
N LEU A 49 -4.70 -11.17 22.65
CA LEU A 49 -4.31 -10.35 21.50
C LEU A 49 -5.28 -10.42 20.31
N TRP A 50 -6.34 -11.23 20.42
CA TRP A 50 -7.37 -11.35 19.39
C TRP A 50 -8.71 -10.74 19.80
N ARG A 51 -8.86 -10.43 21.09
CA ARG A 51 -10.01 -9.72 21.67
C ARG A 51 -9.66 -8.29 22.04
N PHE A 52 -10.26 -7.32 21.35
CA PHE A 52 -9.92 -5.89 21.50
C PHE A 52 -10.01 -5.39 22.95
N ASP A 53 -11.01 -5.82 23.71
CA ASP A 53 -11.22 -5.48 25.11
C ASP A 53 -10.12 -5.99 26.05
N LEU A 54 -9.46 -7.09 25.67
CA LEU A 54 -8.39 -7.72 26.46
C LEU A 54 -6.99 -7.29 26.01
N MET A 55 -6.87 -6.66 24.85
CA MET A 55 -5.59 -6.19 24.33
C MET A 55 -5.00 -5.10 25.23
N PRO A 56 -3.67 -5.07 25.41
CA PRO A 56 -3.03 -3.92 26.03
C PRO A 56 -3.19 -2.67 25.15
N LEU A 57 -3.14 -1.49 25.76
CA LEU A 57 -3.46 -0.22 25.09
C LEU A 57 -2.70 0.00 23.78
N HIS A 58 -1.41 -0.34 23.71
CA HIS A 58 -0.61 -0.18 22.49
C HIS A 58 -1.15 -1.01 21.32
N TRP A 59 -1.65 -2.22 21.58
CA TRP A 59 -2.29 -3.06 20.57
C TRP A 59 -3.67 -2.53 20.17
N GLN A 60 -4.45 -2.00 21.11
CA GLN A 60 -5.74 -1.38 20.80
C GLN A 60 -5.57 -0.19 19.84
N VAL A 61 -4.63 0.72 20.16
CA VAL A 61 -4.32 1.88 19.32
C VAL A 61 -3.85 1.44 17.93
N ALA A 62 -2.90 0.50 17.86
CA ALA A 62 -2.39 0.01 16.58
C ALA A 62 -3.49 -0.64 15.73
N CYS A 63 -4.30 -1.52 16.30
CA CYS A 63 -5.39 -2.19 15.59
C CYS A 63 -6.44 -1.19 15.09
N ALA A 64 -6.84 -0.21 15.91
CA ALA A 64 -7.83 0.79 15.54
C ALA A 64 -7.34 1.73 14.42
N VAL A 65 -6.06 2.12 14.46
CA VAL A 65 -5.46 2.99 13.44
C VAL A 65 -5.25 2.23 12.12
N LEU A 66 -4.61 1.06 12.19
CA LEU A 66 -4.24 0.30 10.98
C LEU A 66 -5.45 -0.33 10.29
N SER A 67 -6.51 -0.69 11.01
CA SER A 67 -7.76 -1.18 10.41
C SER A 67 -8.45 -0.15 9.53
N VAL A 68 -8.15 1.14 9.70
CA VAL A 68 -8.68 2.25 8.90
C VAL A 68 -7.69 2.66 7.83
N LEU A 69 -6.41 2.83 8.18
CA LEU A 69 -5.39 3.28 7.24
C LEU A 69 -5.21 2.32 6.07
N PHE A 70 -5.19 1.01 6.31
CA PHE A 70 -4.98 0.04 5.24
C PHE A 70 -6.12 -0.01 4.22
N PRO A 71 -7.42 -0.05 4.60
CA PRO A 71 -8.51 0.08 3.62
C PRO A 71 -8.55 1.42 2.88
N ILE A 72 -8.22 2.53 3.55
CA ILE A 72 -8.11 3.83 2.87
C ILE A 72 -6.98 3.78 1.84
N ALA A 73 -5.79 3.34 2.22
CA ALA A 73 -4.67 3.11 1.29
C ALA A 73 -5.08 2.21 0.11
N ALA A 74 -5.80 1.12 0.38
CA ALA A 74 -6.27 0.19 -0.63
C ALA A 74 -7.16 0.86 -1.68
N THR A 75 -8.14 1.67 -1.24
CA THR A 75 -9.03 2.38 -2.17
C THR A 75 -8.27 3.43 -2.99
N GLY A 76 -7.36 4.17 -2.35
CA GLY A 76 -6.54 5.17 -3.04
C GLY A 76 -5.62 4.55 -4.11
N LEU A 77 -4.96 3.44 -3.76
CA LEU A 77 -4.10 2.70 -4.69
C LEU A 77 -4.91 2.05 -5.82
N TRP A 78 -6.09 1.50 -5.54
CA TRP A 78 -6.94 0.85 -6.55
C TRP A 78 -7.47 1.81 -7.60
N MET A 79 -7.82 3.03 -7.17
CA MET A 79 -8.29 4.12 -8.02
C MET A 79 -7.15 4.96 -8.61
N THR A 80 -5.88 4.58 -8.36
CA THR A 80 -4.67 5.28 -8.81
C THR A 80 -4.63 6.78 -8.51
N VAL A 81 -5.26 7.19 -7.39
CA VAL A 81 -5.28 8.59 -6.93
C VAL A 81 -4.02 8.92 -6.13
N SER A 82 -3.56 10.17 -6.25
CA SER A 82 -2.25 10.61 -5.73
C SER A 82 -2.06 10.46 -4.22
N TRP A 83 -3.15 10.49 -3.43
CA TRP A 83 -3.09 10.32 -1.98
C TRP A 83 -2.92 8.84 -1.55
N GLY A 84 -3.27 7.88 -2.41
CA GLY A 84 -3.22 6.44 -2.09
C GLY A 84 -1.83 5.97 -1.63
N PRO A 85 -0.76 6.23 -2.41
CA PRO A 85 0.61 5.92 -1.99
C PRO A 85 1.03 6.59 -0.69
N VAL A 86 0.57 7.81 -0.41
CA VAL A 86 0.93 8.52 0.83
C VAL A 86 0.35 7.80 2.04
N VAL A 87 -0.94 7.45 2.00
CA VAL A 87 -1.59 6.72 3.10
C VAL A 87 -1.00 5.32 3.25
N TRP A 88 -0.70 4.65 2.13
CA TRP A 88 -0.01 3.36 2.13
C TRP A 88 1.34 3.43 2.85
N VAL A 89 2.19 4.40 2.53
CA VAL A 89 3.49 4.61 3.18
C VAL A 89 3.31 4.78 4.68
N VAL A 90 2.34 5.60 5.12
CA VAL A 90 2.09 5.82 6.55
C VAL A 90 1.65 4.52 7.24
N ALA A 91 0.76 3.75 6.62
CA ALA A 91 0.27 2.49 7.17
C ALA A 91 1.38 1.44 7.30
N THR A 92 2.16 1.21 6.23
CA THR A 92 3.23 0.21 6.23
C THR A 92 4.42 0.64 7.06
N ALA A 93 4.78 1.93 7.09
CA ALA A 93 5.84 2.43 7.97
C ALA A 93 5.47 2.24 9.45
N SER A 94 4.21 2.49 9.81
CA SER A 94 3.70 2.23 11.16
C SER A 94 3.80 0.74 11.51
N GLU A 95 3.42 -0.15 10.60
CA GLU A 95 3.51 -1.60 10.83
C GLU A 95 4.96 -2.12 10.88
N ILE A 96 5.87 -1.58 10.06
CA ILE A 96 7.31 -1.84 10.17
C ILE A 96 7.81 -1.39 11.53
N LEU A 97 7.46 -0.17 11.97
CA LEU A 97 7.90 0.37 13.24
C LEU A 97 7.43 -0.49 14.41
N MET A 98 6.21 -1.03 14.36
CA MET A 98 5.71 -1.98 15.35
C MET A 98 6.60 -3.22 15.46
N TYR A 99 6.81 -3.94 14.35
CA TYR A 99 7.44 -5.26 14.38
C TYR A 99 8.98 -5.24 14.35
N ALA A 100 9.59 -4.17 13.85
CA ALA A 100 11.04 -4.02 13.77
C ALA A 100 11.59 -2.98 14.77
N GLY A 101 10.85 -1.91 15.03
CA GLY A 101 11.27 -0.86 15.96
C GLY A 101 10.91 -1.15 17.42
N PHE A 102 9.76 -1.77 17.67
CA PHE A 102 9.26 -2.09 19.00
C PHE A 102 8.87 -3.57 19.17
N PRO A 103 9.77 -4.53 18.83
CA PRO A 103 9.45 -5.95 18.87
C PRO A 103 9.09 -6.47 20.27
N GLU A 104 9.59 -5.84 21.34
CA GLU A 104 9.23 -6.19 22.73
C GLU A 104 7.76 -5.89 23.05
N LEU A 105 7.13 -4.96 22.33
CA LEU A 105 5.71 -4.59 22.53
C LEU A 105 4.79 -5.37 21.58
N PHE A 106 5.17 -5.51 20.32
CA PHE A 106 4.31 -6.07 19.26
C PHE A 106 4.71 -7.48 18.81
N GLY A 107 5.77 -8.05 19.39
CA GLY A 107 6.41 -9.26 18.90
C GLY A 107 7.22 -9.02 17.63
N SER A 108 7.99 -10.02 17.22
CA SER A 108 8.83 -9.97 16.01
C SER A 108 8.15 -10.67 14.83
N ARG A 109 8.08 -9.99 13.68
CA ARG A 109 7.56 -10.53 12.42
C ARG A 109 8.48 -10.19 11.23
N PRO A 110 9.69 -10.77 11.16
CA PRO A 110 10.69 -10.37 10.18
C PRO A 110 10.25 -10.58 8.74
N ALA A 111 9.47 -11.63 8.45
CA ALA A 111 8.94 -11.89 7.12
C ALA A 111 7.97 -10.79 6.64
N LEU A 112 7.11 -10.28 7.53
CA LEU A 112 6.18 -9.21 7.20
C LEU A 112 6.91 -7.88 6.99
N VAL A 113 7.92 -7.60 7.82
CA VAL A 113 8.79 -6.42 7.66
C VAL A 113 9.54 -6.49 6.33
N ALA A 114 10.15 -7.63 6.01
CA ALA A 114 10.87 -7.83 4.75
C ALA A 114 9.95 -7.65 3.53
N PHE A 115 8.70 -8.14 3.62
CA PHE A 115 7.69 -7.92 2.60
C PHE A 115 7.38 -6.44 2.36
N HIS A 116 7.16 -5.65 3.43
CA HIS A 116 6.93 -4.20 3.28
C HIS A 116 8.14 -3.47 2.70
N ILE A 117 9.35 -3.81 3.14
CA ILE A 117 10.58 -3.24 2.60
C ILE A 117 10.71 -3.55 1.11
N ALA A 118 10.45 -4.80 0.70
CA ALA A 118 10.47 -5.18 -0.71
C ALA A 118 9.43 -4.40 -1.53
N ALA A 119 8.22 -4.23 -0.99
CA ALA A 119 7.17 -3.44 -1.63
C ALA A 119 7.57 -1.95 -1.78
N PHE A 120 8.22 -1.37 -0.76
CA PHE A 120 8.76 -0.01 -0.83
C PHE A 120 9.83 0.15 -1.92
N VAL A 121 10.79 -0.79 -1.98
CA VAL A 121 11.84 -0.77 -3.00
C VAL A 121 11.23 -0.88 -4.39
N LEU A 122 10.29 -1.81 -4.59
CA LEU A 122 9.60 -2.00 -5.86
C LEU A 122 8.86 -0.73 -6.29
N PHE A 123 8.10 -0.12 -5.37
CA PHE A 123 7.39 1.13 -5.61
C PHE A 123 8.34 2.29 -5.96
N ALA A 124 9.43 2.45 -5.20
CA ALA A 124 10.43 3.49 -5.44
C ALA A 124 11.09 3.35 -6.82
N VAL A 125 11.47 2.12 -7.20
CA VAL A 125 12.03 1.83 -8.53
C VAL A 125 11.07 2.25 -9.63
N TRP A 126 9.79 1.87 -9.53
CA TRP A 126 8.79 2.26 -10.53
C TRP A 126 8.58 3.77 -10.60
N ARG A 127 8.57 4.47 -9.45
CA ARG A 127 8.47 5.93 -9.40
C ARG A 127 9.65 6.61 -10.08
N LEU A 128 10.86 6.09 -9.92
CA LEU A 128 12.06 6.60 -10.60
C LEU A 128 12.00 6.34 -12.11
N LEU A 129 11.55 5.16 -12.53
CA LEU A 129 11.39 4.83 -13.95
C LEU A 129 10.38 5.76 -14.65
N LEU A 130 9.23 6.03 -14.01
CA LEU A 130 8.24 6.97 -14.52
C LEU A 130 8.79 8.41 -14.59
N ALA A 131 9.48 8.87 -13.55
CA ALA A 131 10.09 10.20 -13.54
C ALA A 131 11.12 10.36 -14.66
N TRP A 132 11.93 9.32 -14.88
CA TRP A 132 12.91 9.27 -15.96
C TRP A 132 12.24 9.30 -17.34
N GLU A 133 11.17 8.53 -17.55
CA GLU A 133 10.42 8.53 -18.81
C GLU A 133 9.83 9.91 -19.11
N HIS A 134 9.22 10.56 -18.12
CA HIS A 134 8.71 11.92 -18.27
C HIS A 134 9.79 12.93 -18.62
N TYR A 135 10.95 12.86 -17.96
CA TYR A 135 12.10 13.72 -18.26
C TYR A 135 12.58 13.55 -19.71
N LYS A 136 12.74 12.31 -20.18
CA LYS A 136 13.16 12.02 -21.57
C LYS A 136 12.16 12.49 -22.62
N ARG A 137 10.86 12.38 -22.34
CA ARG A 137 9.82 12.88 -23.26
C ARG A 137 9.87 14.41 -23.36
N ALA A 138 10.08 15.10 -22.23
CA ALA A 138 10.19 16.55 -22.20
C ALA A 138 11.47 17.07 -22.89
N SER A 139 12.58 16.32 -22.85
CA SER A 139 13.83 16.72 -23.53
C SER A 139 13.82 16.51 -25.05
N ASN A 140 12.92 15.67 -25.55
CA ASN A 140 12.86 15.28 -26.96
C ASN A 140 11.71 15.95 -27.73
N ALA A 141 10.92 16.80 -27.07
CA ALA A 141 9.84 17.59 -27.64
C ALA A 141 10.34 19.01 -27.95
#